data_AF-A0A838W309-F1
#
_entry.id   AF-A0A838W309-F1
#
_cell.length_a   1.000
_cell.length_b   1.000
_cell.length_c   1.000
_cell.angle_alpha   90.00
_cell.angle_beta   90.00
_cell.angle_gamma   90.00
#
_symmetry.space_group_name_H-M   'P 1'
#
loop_
_entity.id
_entity.type
_entity.pdbx_description
1 polymer ?
#
loop_
_entity_poly.entity_id
_entity_poly.type
_entity_poly.pdbx_seq_one_letter_code
_entity_poly.pdbx_strand_id
1 'polypeptide(L)'
;MKSKEWNVYFSKGSRGPSDIVAIKNNAIWLVQIKSSTRIPKIQGYEIRNLIKMSNKINNSFPILSLVSPKLDCNANDNFISFGNYSLNFYLLPDWKSVTLEL
;
A
#
# COMPACT_ATOMS: atom_id res chain seq x y z
N MET A 1 4.85 4.38 14.55
CA MET A 1 4.46 3.05 15.10
C MET A 1 5.65 2.12 14.88
N LYS A 2 6.08 1.33 15.88
CA LYS A 2 7.14 0.32 15.72
C LYS A 2 6.48 -1.06 15.71
N SER A 3 6.71 -1.84 14.66
CA SER A 3 6.25 -3.23 14.54
C SER A 3 7.49 -4.08 14.29
N LYS A 4 7.92 -4.89 15.28
CA LYS A 4 9.09 -5.80 15.34
C LYS A 4 10.39 -5.41 14.58
N GLU A 5 10.35 -5.08 13.29
CA GLU A 5 11.48 -4.69 12.43
C GLU A 5 11.20 -3.49 11.50
N TRP A 6 9.96 -2.99 11.49
CA TRP A 6 9.49 -1.88 10.66
C TRP A 6 9.40 -0.58 11.45
N ASN A 7 10.02 0.47 10.92
CA ASN A 7 9.79 1.85 11.32
C ASN A 7 8.70 2.46 10.43
N VAL A 8 7.54 2.76 11.01
CA VAL A 8 6.36 3.24 10.27
C VAL A 8 6.03 4.68 10.64
N TYR A 9 5.92 5.51 9.60
CA TYR A 9 5.66 6.95 9.66
C TYR A 9 4.45 7.30 8.80
N PHE A 10 3.63 8.23 9.26
CA PHE A 10 2.68 8.93 8.39
C PHE A 10 3.42 10.02 7.62
N SER A 11 3.12 10.17 6.33
CA SER A 11 3.63 11.30 5.57
C SER A 11 3.07 12.61 6.14
N LYS A 12 3.95 13.61 6.35
CA LYS A 12 3.55 14.87 7.01
C LYS A 12 2.41 15.56 6.23
N GLY A 13 1.23 15.60 6.85
CA GLY A 13 0.04 16.29 6.35
C GLY A 13 -0.52 15.75 5.03
N SER A 14 -0.26 14.48 4.67
CA SER A 14 -0.71 13.88 3.40
C SER A 14 -0.32 14.68 2.14
N ARG A 15 0.77 15.47 2.22
CA ARG A 15 1.21 16.33 1.12
C ARG A 15 1.98 15.57 0.03
N GLY A 16 2.38 14.35 0.33
CA GLY A 16 3.09 13.48 -0.61
C GLY A 16 2.16 12.44 -1.25
N PRO A 17 2.58 11.83 -2.36
CA PRO A 17 1.83 10.75 -3.03
C PRO A 17 1.67 9.45 -2.24
N SER A 18 2.18 9.37 -1.01
CA SER A 18 2.05 8.23 -0.10
C SER A 18 1.44 8.71 1.20
N ASP A 19 0.62 7.88 1.85
CA ASP A 19 0.03 8.13 3.17
C ASP A 19 0.93 7.60 4.29
N ILE A 20 1.58 6.46 4.05
CA ILE A 20 2.47 5.79 4.99
C ILE A 20 3.83 5.54 4.35
N VAL A 21 4.89 5.74 5.13
CA VAL A 21 6.23 5.28 4.81
C VAL A 21 6.63 4.23 5.83
N ALA A 22 6.96 3.02 5.38
CA ALA A 22 7.43 1.93 6.22
C ALA A 22 8.85 1.54 5.81
N ILE A 23 9.75 1.40 6.78
CA ILE A 23 11.17 1.12 6.53
C ILE A 23 11.58 -0.14 7.29
N LYS A 24 12.15 -1.12 6.59
CA LYS A 24 12.79 -2.32 7.15
C LYS A 24 14.17 -2.47 6.53
N ASN A 25 15.22 -2.50 7.35
CA ASN A 25 16.61 -2.44 6.89
C ASN A 25 16.83 -1.23 5.96
N ASN A 26 17.19 -1.46 4.69
CA ASN A 26 17.34 -0.41 3.68
C ASN A 26 16.12 -0.31 2.74
N ALA A 27 15.09 -1.16 2.90
CA ALA A 27 13.91 -1.17 2.03
C ALA A 27 12.88 -0.16 2.52
N ILE A 28 12.38 0.67 1.59
CA ILE A 28 11.42 1.74 1.87
C ILE A 28 10.11 1.45 1.15
N TRP A 29 9.03 1.23 1.88
CA TRP A 29 7.70 1.09 1.32
C TRP A 29 6.99 2.44 1.37
N LEU A 30 6.62 2.94 0.19
CA LEU A 30 5.81 4.14 0.03
C LEU A 30 4.37 3.69 -0.22
N VAL A 31 3.54 3.73 0.80
CA VAL A 31 2.20 3.15 0.78
C VAL A 31 1.17 4.24 0.59
N GLN A 32 0.41 4.17 -0.51
CA GLN A 32 -0.85 4.91 -0.66
C GLN A 32 -2.01 4.02 -0.26
N ILE A 33 -2.90 4.52 0.59
CA ILE A 33 -4.08 3.81 1.07
C ILE A 33 -5.31 4.32 0.33
N LYS A 34 -6.16 3.39 -0.10
CA LYS A 34 -7.52 3.68 -0.54
C LYS A 34 -8.49 2.77 0.19
N SER A 35 -9.37 3.40 0.96
CA SER A 35 -10.45 2.71 1.67
C SER A 35 -11.80 3.04 1.05
N SER A 36 -12.69 2.07 1.05
CA SER A 36 -14.09 2.25 0.65
C SER A 36 -14.98 1.25 1.38
N THR A 37 -16.25 1.59 1.55
CA THR A 37 -17.30 0.64 1.94
C THR A 37 -17.82 -0.17 0.75
N ARG A 38 -17.27 0.05 -0.45
CA ARG A 38 -17.49 -0.70 -1.69
C ARG A 38 -16.13 -1.07 -2.27
N ILE A 39 -16.02 -1.17 -3.60
CA ILE A 39 -14.76 -1.34 -4.32
C ILE A 39 -14.01 0.01 -4.32
N PRO A 40 -12.79 0.10 -3.76
CA PRO A 40 -12.01 1.33 -3.75
C PRO A 40 -11.64 1.76 -5.17
N LYS A 41 -11.73 3.06 -5.43
CA LYS A 41 -11.30 3.67 -6.70
C LYS A 41 -10.01 4.46 -6.48
N ILE A 42 -9.13 4.41 -7.47
CA ILE A 42 -7.89 5.18 -7.47
C ILE A 42 -7.76 5.95 -8.78
N GLN A 43 -7.29 7.19 -8.69
CA GLN A 43 -7.08 8.02 -9.88
C GLN A 43 -5.71 7.72 -10.48
N GLY A 44 -5.63 7.69 -11.82
CA GLY A 44 -4.38 7.37 -12.51
C GLY A 44 -3.22 8.30 -12.17
N TYR A 45 -3.48 9.57 -11.83
CA TYR A 45 -2.41 10.48 -11.42
C TYR A 45 -1.83 10.13 -10.05
N GLU A 46 -2.61 9.56 -9.13
CA GLU A 46 -2.14 9.15 -7.80
C GLU A 46 -1.11 8.03 -7.95
N ILE A 47 -1.43 7.04 -8.79
CA ILE A 47 -0.51 5.94 -9.16
C ILE A 47 0.76 6.50 -9.78
N ARG A 48 0.64 7.36 -10.80
CA ARG A 48 1.81 7.95 -11.47
C ARG A 48 2.69 8.75 -10.52
N ASN A 49 2.09 9.50 -9.60
CA ASN A 49 2.84 10.31 -8.64
C ASN A 49 3.57 9.44 -7.61
N LEU A 50 2.95 8.36 -7.14
CA LEU A 50 3.59 7.42 -6.23
C LEU A 50 4.78 6.71 -6.89
N ILE A 51 4.61 6.22 -8.11
CA ILE A 51 5.72 5.61 -8.89
C ILE A 51 6.85 6.62 -9.11
N LYS A 52 6.51 7.86 -9.52
CA LYS A 52 7.51 8.93 -9.71
C LYS A 52 8.25 9.27 -8.43
N MET A 53 7.59 9.22 -7.27
CA MET A 53 8.24 9.41 -5.97
C MET A 53 9.20 8.28 -5.67
N SER A 54 8.77 7.03 -5.88
CA SER A 54 9.61 5.84 -5.65
C SER A 54 10.87 5.84 -6.51
N ASN A 55 10.76 6.19 -7.80
CA ASN A 55 11.91 6.24 -8.71
C ASN A 55 13.00 7.25 -8.30
N LYS A 56 12.70 8.19 -7.39
CA LYS A 56 13.66 9.17 -6.87
C LYS A 56 14.38 8.71 -5.60
N ILE A 57 13.92 7.64 -4.97
CA ILE A 57 14.41 7.16 -3.68
C ILE A 57 14.98 5.76 -3.88
N ASN A 58 16.26 5.59 -3.57
CA ASN A 58 16.92 4.30 -3.71
C ASN A 58 16.23 3.23 -2.83
N ASN A 59 16.13 2.01 -3.36
CA ASN A 59 15.53 0.86 -2.70
C ASN A 59 14.13 1.12 -2.11
N SER A 60 13.32 1.89 -2.85
CA SER A 60 11.95 2.19 -2.47
C SER A 60 10.94 1.51 -3.39
N PHE A 61 9.78 1.19 -2.83
CA PHE A 61 8.73 0.41 -3.47
C PHE A 61 7.40 1.16 -3.38
N PRO A 62 6.74 1.46 -4.52
CA PRO A 62 5.44 2.11 -4.53
C PRO A 62 4.36 1.05 -4.31
N ILE A 63 3.69 1.12 -3.17
CA ILE A 63 2.67 0.15 -2.76
C ILE A 63 1.31 0.82 -2.69
N LEU A 64 0.32 0.21 -3.34
CA LEU A 64 -1.08 0.54 -3.17
C LEU A 64 -1.71 -0.43 -2.19
N SER A 65 -2.28 0.10 -1.10
CA SER A 65 -3.14 -0.66 -0.20
C SER A 65 -4.60 -0.37 -0.49
N LEU A 66 -5.38 -1.42 -0.72
CA LEU A 66 -6.83 -1.35 -0.89
C LEU A 66 -7.52 -1.94 0.34
N VAL A 67 -8.39 -1.15 0.96
CA VAL A 67 -9.20 -1.56 2.12
C VAL A 67 -10.67 -1.55 1.71
N SER A 68 -11.31 -2.70 1.75
CA SER A 68 -12.72 -2.87 1.35
C SER A 68 -13.40 -3.89 2.24
N PRO A 69 -14.75 -3.96 2.27
CA PRO A 69 -15.43 -5.10 2.86
C PRO A 69 -14.94 -6.40 2.22
N LYS A 70 -14.93 -7.47 3.01
CA LYS A 70 -14.70 -8.82 2.50
C LYS A 70 -15.92 -9.19 1.65
N LEU A 71 -15.71 -9.27 0.35
CA LEU A 71 -16.74 -9.70 -0.60
C LEU A 71 -16.49 -11.18 -0.91
N ASP A 72 -17.55 -11.98 -0.94
CA ASP A 72 -17.45 -13.42 -1.26
C ASP A 72 -17.02 -13.68 -2.72
N CYS A 73 -16.92 -12.62 -3.53
CA CYS A 73 -16.45 -12.65 -4.92
C CYS A 73 -14.98 -12.23 -5.08
N ASN A 74 -14.21 -12.08 -3.99
CA ASN A 74 -12.80 -11.71 -4.09
C ASN A 74 -11.99 -12.84 -4.77
N ALA A 75 -11.52 -12.59 -5.99
CA ALA A 75 -10.70 -13.52 -6.78
C ALA A 75 -9.21 -13.57 -6.39
N ASN A 76 -8.82 -12.82 -5.36
CA ASN A 76 -7.43 -12.75 -4.88
C ASN A 76 -7.36 -13.28 -3.45
N ASP A 77 -6.64 -14.39 -3.24
CA ASP A 77 -6.46 -15.00 -1.93
C ASP A 77 -5.40 -14.28 -1.07
N ASN A 78 -4.61 -13.39 -1.69
CA ASN A 78 -3.58 -12.60 -1.01
C ASN A 78 -4.14 -11.33 -0.37
N PHE A 79 -4.88 -11.49 0.72
CA PHE A 79 -5.40 -10.40 1.54
C PHE A 79 -5.23 -10.68 3.04
N ILE A 80 -5.14 -9.61 3.82
CA ILE A 80 -5.25 -9.68 5.28
C ILE A 80 -6.71 -9.46 5.64
N SER A 81 -7.29 -10.37 6.42
CA SER A 81 -8.61 -10.17 7.01
C SER A 81 -8.51 -9.33 8.27
N PHE A 82 -9.31 -8.27 8.38
CA PHE A 82 -9.48 -7.48 9.59
C PHE A 82 -10.97 -7.29 9.87
N GLY A 83 -11.54 -8.18 10.69
CA GLY A 83 -12.99 -8.28 10.87
C GLY A 83 -13.69 -8.54 9.52
N ASN A 84 -14.65 -7.69 9.18
CA ASN A 84 -15.40 -7.78 7.92
C ASN A 84 -14.73 -7.06 6.75
N TYR A 85 -13.46 -6.64 6.91
CA TYR A 85 -12.69 -5.97 5.87
C TYR A 85 -11.54 -6.85 5.38
N SER A 86 -11.21 -6.67 4.11
CA SER A 86 -10.02 -7.23 3.46
C SER A 86 -9.05 -6.11 3.11
N LEU A 87 -7.78 -6.31 3.44
CA LEU A 87 -6.68 -5.44 3.06
C LEU A 87 -5.83 -6.15 2.01
N ASN A 88 -5.69 -5.53 0.85
CA ASN A 88 -4.84 -6.02 -0.24
C ASN A 88 -3.69 -5.05 -0.46
N PHE A 89 -2.54 -5.57 -0.87
CA PHE A 89 -1.34 -4.78 -1.19
C PHE A 89 -0.86 -5.12 -2.60
N TYR A 90 -0.59 -4.09 -3.38
CA TYR A 90 -0.11 -4.22 -4.75
C TYR A 90 1.16 -3.39 -4.96
N LEU A 91 2.20 -4.03 -5.46
CA LEU A 91 3.40 -3.35 -5.94
C LEU A 91 3.13 -2.77 -7.33
N LEU A 92 3.39 -1.48 -7.49
CA LEU A 92 3.23 -0.76 -8.75
C LEU A 92 4.57 -0.70 -9.52
N PRO A 93 4.55 -0.56 -10.86
CA PRO A 93 3.38 -0.43 -11.73
C PRO A 93 2.70 -1.76 -12.11
N ASP A 94 3.31 -2.90 -11.79
CA ASP A 94 2.90 -4.21 -12.33
C ASP A 94 1.65 -4.80 -11.68
N TRP A 95 1.10 -4.14 -10.66
CA TRP A 95 -0.03 -4.63 -9.86
C TRP A 95 0.23 -6.02 -9.27
N LYS A 96 1.50 -6.30 -8.95
CA LYS A 96 1.86 -7.58 -8.34
C LYS A 96 1.37 -7.59 -6.89
N SER A 97 0.52 -8.56 -6.55
CA SER A 97 0.08 -8.74 -5.18
C SER A 97 1.28 -9.04 -4.29
N VAL A 98 1.37 -8.33 -3.16
CA VAL A 98 2.45 -8.51 -2.19
C VAL A 98 2.03 -9.59 -1.20
N THR A 99 2.74 -10.71 -1.19
CA THR A 99 2.63 -11.73 -0.14
C THR A 99 3.45 -11.29 1.07
N LEU A 100 2.95 -11.58 2.27
CA LEU A 100 3.59 -11.21 3.54
C LEU A 100 4.74 -12.15 3.94
N GLU A 101 5.22 -13.02 3.06
CA GLU A 101 6.31 -13.96 3.33
C GLU A 101 7.71 -13.34 3.15
N LEU A 102 7.90 -12.07 3.55
CA LEU A 102 9.19 -11.33 3.51
C LEU A 102 9.74 -10.94 4.88
#